data_AF-A0A1V9ZFY3-F1
#
_entry.id   AF-A0A1V9ZFY3-F1
#
_cell.length_a   1.000
_cell.length_b   1.000
_cell.length_c   1.000
_cell.angle_alpha   90.00
_cell.angle_beta   90.00
_cell.angle_gamma   90.00
#
_symmetry.space_group_name_H-M   'P 1'
#
loop_
_entity.id
_entity.type
_entity.pdbx_description
1 polymer ?
#
loop_
_entity_poly.entity_id
_entity_poly.type
_entity_poly.pdbx_seq_one_letter_code
_entity_poly.pdbx_strand_id
1 'polypeptide(L)'
;MAPTASAPIALLATVHPRPLSSPPFAEFRAQEPTEGTVHIAHDDGKRRKKTKKKSKKKSKKKHKRSASTSSSSDSDTVRSVISGKKIKRKIELSALDKRNQQNRQNLLQFYNEMYD
;
A
#
# COMPACT_ATOMS: atom_id res chain seq x y z
N MET A 1 -10.59 22.36 84.18
CA MET A 1 -10.77 23.58 83.38
C MET A 1 -10.25 23.30 81.99
N ALA A 2 -10.97 23.67 80.93
CA ALA A 2 -10.48 23.58 79.55
C ALA A 2 -10.05 24.97 79.06
N PRO A 3 -9.04 25.06 78.18
CA PRO A 3 -8.93 26.15 77.21
C PRO A 3 -9.42 25.70 75.83
N THR A 4 -10.15 26.60 75.17
CA THR A 4 -10.70 26.47 73.81
C THR A 4 -9.78 27.13 72.77
N ALA A 5 -10.16 27.01 71.49
CA ALA A 5 -9.57 27.67 70.30
C ALA A 5 -8.22 27.07 69.84
N SER A 6 -7.82 27.17 68.57
CA SER A 6 -8.43 27.78 67.37
C SER A 6 -7.96 27.04 66.11
N ALA A 7 -8.75 27.00 65.04
CA ALA A 7 -8.31 26.53 63.73
C ALA A 7 -8.47 27.64 62.66
N PRO A 8 -7.41 27.94 61.90
CA PRO A 8 -7.53 28.33 60.50
C PRO A 8 -6.63 27.43 59.61
N ILE A 9 -7.17 26.72 58.60
CA ILE A 9 -7.52 27.19 57.23
C ILE A 9 -6.29 27.36 56.31
N ALA A 10 -6.17 26.43 55.34
CA ALA A 10 -5.56 26.52 53.99
C ALA A 10 -4.08 27.02 53.90
N LEU A 11 -3.23 26.83 52.88
CA LEU A 11 -3.28 26.61 51.42
C LEU A 11 -1.95 25.88 51.01
N LEU A 12 -1.67 25.40 49.78
CA LEU A 12 -2.39 25.21 48.51
C LEU A 12 -2.16 23.75 48.04
N ALA A 13 -3.00 23.22 47.14
CA ALA A 13 -2.59 22.17 46.20
C ALA A 13 -2.04 22.83 44.93
N THR A 14 -0.73 22.76 44.68
CA THR A 14 -0.08 23.32 43.47
C THR A 14 -0.33 22.42 42.26
N VAL A 15 -1.54 22.50 41.70
CA VAL A 15 -1.86 21.89 40.39
C VAL A 15 -1.00 22.58 39.32
N HIS A 16 0.06 21.90 38.90
CA HIS A 16 0.88 22.36 37.78
C HIS A 16 0.10 22.12 36.48
N PRO A 17 -0.21 23.17 35.68
CA PRO A 17 -0.81 22.95 34.38
C PRO A 17 0.21 22.24 33.48
N ARG A 18 -0.16 21.07 32.95
CA ARG A 18 0.64 20.41 31.91
C ARG A 18 0.69 21.35 30.68
N PRO A 19 1.86 21.69 30.12
CA PRO A 19 1.89 22.36 28.84
C PRO A 19 1.31 21.41 27.80
N LEU A 20 0.24 21.85 27.13
CA LEU A 20 -0.26 21.20 25.93
C LEU A 20 0.75 21.47 24.81
N SER A 21 1.80 20.65 24.72
CA SER A 21 2.68 20.62 23.56
C SER A 21 1.92 20.01 22.38
N SER A 22 1.07 20.82 21.74
CA SER A 22 0.61 20.54 20.39
C SER A 22 1.85 20.29 19.52
N PRO A 23 1.99 19.15 18.84
CA PRO A 23 3.02 19.02 17.84
C PRO A 23 2.82 20.14 16.81
N PRO A 24 3.89 20.77 16.27
CA PRO A 24 3.74 21.74 15.21
C PRO A 24 2.97 21.07 14.08
N PHE A 25 1.90 21.72 13.62
CA PHE A 25 1.13 21.33 12.46
C PHE A 25 2.13 21.09 11.32
N ALA A 26 2.32 19.83 10.93
CA ALA A 26 3.31 19.48 9.93
C ALA A 26 2.90 20.17 8.63
N GLU A 27 3.62 21.23 8.26
CA GLU A 27 3.43 21.91 7.00
C GLU A 27 3.43 20.86 5.90
N PHE A 28 2.29 20.74 5.22
CA PHE A 28 2.16 19.88 4.06
C PHE A 28 2.92 20.55 2.92
N ARG A 29 4.25 20.48 3.00
CA ARG A 29 5.17 20.94 1.97
C ARG A 29 4.98 20.02 0.78
N ALA A 30 4.07 20.43 -0.10
CA ALA A 30 3.92 19.85 -1.42
C ALA A 30 5.31 19.82 -2.06
N GLN A 31 5.89 18.62 -2.17
CA GLN A 31 7.05 18.42 -3.00
C GLN A 31 6.55 18.40 -4.44
N GLU A 32 6.93 19.44 -5.19
CA GLU A 32 6.85 19.48 -6.64
C GLU A 32 7.27 18.12 -7.22
N PRO A 33 6.50 17.52 -8.14
CA PRO A 33 6.92 16.30 -8.82
C PRO A 33 8.13 16.64 -9.69
N THR A 34 9.34 16.31 -9.23
CA THR A 34 10.54 16.43 -10.05
C THR A 34 10.41 15.48 -11.24
N GLU A 35 10.50 16.03 -12.46
CA GLU A 35 10.37 15.28 -13.70
C GLU A 35 11.54 14.29 -13.86
N GLY A 36 11.36 13.09 -13.32
CA GLY A 36 12.32 12.00 -13.44
C GLY A 36 12.33 11.42 -14.86
N THR A 37 13.28 11.89 -15.67
CA THR A 37 13.58 11.44 -17.04
C THR A 37 13.36 9.94 -17.25
N VAL A 38 12.34 9.58 -18.04
CA VAL A 38 12.12 8.19 -18.43
C VAL A 38 13.14 7.82 -19.50
N HIS A 39 14.21 7.11 -19.12
CA HIS A 39 15.16 6.52 -20.06
C HIS A 39 14.51 5.35 -20.82
N ILE A 40 13.69 5.68 -21.83
CA ILE A 40 13.17 4.70 -22.80
C ILE A 40 14.30 4.35 -23.76
N ALA A 41 15.06 3.30 -23.44
CA ALA A 41 16.00 2.70 -24.38
C ALA A 41 15.23 2.09 -25.56
N HIS A 42 15.23 2.79 -26.70
CA HIS A 42 14.74 2.27 -27.97
C HIS A 42 15.75 1.26 -28.53
N ASP A 43 15.53 -0.03 -28.27
CA ASP A 43 16.27 -1.10 -28.95
C ASP A 43 15.73 -1.30 -30.39
N ASP A 44 16.23 -0.48 -31.32
CA ASP A 44 15.89 -0.54 -32.75
C ASP A 44 16.59 -1.71 -33.47
N GLY A 45 16.36 -2.93 -32.97
CA GLY A 45 16.90 -4.20 -33.45
C GLY A 45 16.40 -4.64 -34.84
N LYS A 46 16.77 -3.92 -35.90
CA LYS A 46 16.45 -4.24 -37.31
C LYS A 46 16.91 -5.65 -37.72
N ARG A 47 15.99 -6.63 -37.82
CA ARG A 47 16.19 -7.85 -38.64
C ARG A 47 14.98 -8.18 -39.53
N ARG A 48 15.10 -7.83 -40.81
CA ARG A 48 14.12 -8.11 -41.89
C ARG A 48 14.31 -9.53 -42.46
N LYS A 49 13.26 -10.02 -43.15
CA LYS A 49 13.19 -11.21 -44.04
C LYS A 49 13.32 -12.61 -43.39
N LYS A 50 12.21 -13.36 -43.45
CA LYS A 50 12.06 -14.45 -44.43
C LYS A 50 10.60 -14.69 -44.77
N THR A 51 10.24 -14.52 -46.04
CA THR A 51 8.90 -14.78 -46.58
C THR A 51 8.73 -16.24 -46.95
N LYS A 52 7.70 -16.93 -46.44
CA LYS A 52 7.13 -18.12 -47.08
C LYS A 52 5.61 -18.01 -47.10
N LYS A 53 5.05 -17.83 -48.30
CA LYS A 53 3.59 -17.90 -48.55
C LYS A 53 3.09 -19.29 -48.14
N LYS A 54 2.10 -19.35 -47.26
CA LYS A 54 1.16 -20.49 -47.22
C LYS A 54 -0.24 -19.95 -46.95
N SER A 55 -1.01 -19.76 -48.02
CA SER A 55 -2.43 -19.43 -47.96
C SER A 55 -3.19 -20.58 -47.28
N LYS A 56 -4.02 -20.27 -46.28
CA LYS A 56 -5.18 -21.10 -45.89
C LYS A 56 -6.14 -20.34 -44.97
N LYS A 57 -7.34 -20.09 -45.51
CA LYS A 57 -8.64 -19.88 -44.85
C LYS A 57 -8.73 -18.79 -43.75
N LYS A 58 -9.27 -17.61 -44.11
CA LYS A 58 -9.83 -16.62 -43.16
C LYS A 58 -11.02 -17.22 -42.39
N SER A 59 -10.74 -17.95 -41.31
CA SER A 59 -11.72 -18.22 -40.27
C SER A 59 -11.87 -16.96 -39.43
N LYS A 60 -12.94 -16.16 -39.67
CA LYS A 60 -13.37 -15.11 -38.74
C LYS A 60 -13.95 -15.79 -37.49
N LYS A 61 -13.09 -16.34 -36.64
CA LYS A 61 -13.47 -16.95 -35.36
C LYS A 61 -13.93 -15.81 -34.44
N LYS A 62 -15.22 -15.47 -34.49
CA LYS A 62 -15.88 -14.67 -33.43
C LYS A 62 -15.57 -15.41 -32.13
N HIS A 63 -14.72 -14.82 -31.29
CA HIS A 63 -14.43 -15.40 -29.98
C HIS A 63 -15.73 -15.36 -29.19
N LYS A 64 -16.37 -16.53 -29.03
CA LYS A 64 -17.38 -16.71 -27.98
C LYS A 64 -16.68 -16.30 -26.68
N ARG A 65 -17.26 -15.33 -25.97
CA ARG A 65 -16.83 -14.98 -24.62
C ARG A 65 -17.10 -16.21 -23.75
N SER A 66 -16.08 -17.03 -23.55
CA SER A 66 -16.09 -18.03 -22.49
C SER A 66 -16.16 -17.26 -21.18
N ALA A 67 -17.34 -17.25 -20.55
CA ALA A 67 -17.52 -16.72 -19.22
C ALA A 67 -16.78 -17.65 -18.25
N SER A 68 -15.48 -17.42 -18.10
CA SER A 68 -14.70 -18.01 -17.01
C SER A 68 -15.21 -17.38 -15.71
N THR A 69 -15.96 -18.16 -14.94
CA THR A 69 -16.44 -17.83 -13.58
C THR A 69 -15.27 -17.81 -12.59
N SER A 70 -14.29 -16.96 -12.83
CA SER A 70 -13.24 -16.63 -11.87
C SER A 70 -13.65 -15.34 -11.15
N SER A 71 -14.55 -15.48 -10.17
CA SER A 71 -14.83 -14.43 -9.18
C SER A 71 -13.66 -14.29 -8.20
N SER A 72 -12.47 -14.03 -8.74
CA SER A 72 -11.31 -13.60 -7.99
C SER A 72 -11.37 -12.08 -7.90
N SER A 73 -11.46 -11.57 -6.68
CA SER A 73 -11.45 -10.14 -6.38
C SER A 73 -10.09 -9.56 -6.78
N ASP A 74 -9.98 -9.16 -8.04
CA ASP A 74 -8.77 -8.65 -8.67
C ASP A 74 -8.45 -7.19 -8.29
N SER A 75 -9.14 -6.64 -7.29
CA SER A 75 -9.08 -5.23 -6.87
C SER A 75 -7.66 -4.72 -6.64
N ASP A 76 -6.77 -5.57 -6.10
CA ASP A 76 -5.38 -5.21 -5.78
C ASP A 76 -4.41 -5.42 -6.95
N THR A 77 -4.86 -6.02 -8.08
CA THR A 77 -3.98 -6.33 -9.21
C THR A 77 -4.00 -5.22 -10.27
N VAL A 78 -2.86 -4.54 -10.44
CA VAL A 78 -2.69 -3.48 -11.46
C VAL A 78 -3.03 -3.98 -12.88
N ARG A 79 -4.00 -3.33 -13.51
CA ARG A 79 -4.46 -3.57 -14.89
C ARG A 79 -4.15 -2.39 -15.80
N SER A 80 -4.00 -2.66 -17.10
CA SER A 80 -3.89 -1.62 -18.12
C SER A 80 -5.24 -0.93 -18.30
N VAL A 81 -5.28 0.40 -18.11
CA VAL A 81 -6.49 1.22 -18.32
C VAL A 81 -7.02 1.11 -19.76
N ILE A 82 -6.11 1.07 -20.75
CA ILE A 82 -6.47 1.08 -22.18
C ILE A 82 -6.96 -0.29 -22.67
N SER A 83 -6.34 -1.39 -22.23
CA SER A 83 -6.64 -2.75 -22.74
C SER A 83 -7.40 -3.64 -21.75
N GLY A 84 -7.57 -3.25 -20.49
CA GLY A 84 -8.17 -4.06 -19.42
C GLY A 84 -7.36 -5.30 -18.97
N LYS A 85 -6.23 -5.59 -19.63
CA LYS A 85 -5.36 -6.74 -19.36
C LYS A 85 -4.53 -6.54 -18.09
N LYS A 86 -4.30 -7.60 -17.33
CA LYS A 86 -3.37 -7.62 -16.18
C LYS A 86 -1.96 -7.24 -16.61
N ILE A 87 -1.28 -6.38 -15.86
CA ILE A 87 0.12 -6.03 -16.09
C ILE A 87 1.00 -6.96 -15.24
N LYS A 88 1.75 -7.85 -15.88
CA LYS A 88 2.74 -8.70 -15.18
C LYS A 88 4.02 -7.89 -14.95
N ARG A 89 4.17 -7.33 -13.74
CA ARG A 89 5.43 -6.70 -13.29
C ARG A 89 6.20 -7.67 -12.40
N LYS A 90 7.53 -7.67 -12.50
CA LYS A 90 8.40 -8.21 -11.45
C LYS A 90 8.53 -7.10 -10.42
N ILE A 91 7.89 -7.27 -9.26
CA ILE A 91 8.01 -6.35 -8.13
C ILE A 91 8.91 -7.03 -7.11
N GLU A 92 9.98 -6.37 -6.71
CA GLU A 92 10.88 -6.85 -5.67
C GLU A 92 10.30 -6.52 -4.28
N LEU A 93 10.41 -7.46 -3.35
CA LEU A 93 9.90 -7.28 -1.98
C LEU A 93 10.81 -6.33 -1.20
N SER A 94 10.26 -5.18 -0.80
CA SER A 94 10.91 -4.21 0.07
C SER A 94 11.27 -4.83 1.42
N ALA A 95 12.26 -4.25 2.10
CA ALA A 95 12.54 -4.57 3.50
C ALA A 95 11.31 -4.31 4.41
N LEU A 96 10.47 -3.33 4.05
CA LEU A 96 9.21 -3.06 4.74
C LEU A 96 8.19 -4.18 4.51
N ASP A 97 8.03 -4.65 3.26
CA ASP A 97 7.11 -5.74 2.91
C ASP A 97 7.46 -7.03 3.68
N LYS A 98 8.75 -7.34 3.77
CA LYS A 98 9.27 -8.50 4.51
C LYS A 98 8.97 -8.41 6.02
N ARG A 99 9.16 -7.24 6.63
CA ARG A 99 8.80 -6.99 8.05
C ARG A 99 7.30 -7.14 8.27
N ASN A 100 6.47 -6.61 7.37
CA ASN A 100 5.02 -6.73 7.46
C ASN A 100 4.54 -8.18 7.32
N GLN A 101 5.17 -8.97 6.43
CA GLN A 101 4.89 -10.41 6.31
C GLN A 101 5.24 -11.17 7.59
N GLN A 102 6.40 -10.90 8.20
CA GLN A 102 6.81 -11.49 9.47
C GLN A 102 5.86 -11.12 10.62
N ASN A 103 5.52 -9.83 10.76
CA ASN A 103 4.56 -9.37 11.78
C ASN A 103 3.21 -10.07 11.62
N ARG A 104 2.69 -10.17 10.39
CA ARG A 104 1.45 -10.92 10.10
C ARG A 104 1.54 -12.39 10.49
N GLN A 105 2.67 -13.06 10.27
CA GLN A 105 2.85 -14.46 10.68
C GLN A 105 2.88 -14.60 12.20
N ASN A 106 3.66 -13.77 12.90
CA ASN A 106 3.73 -13.77 14.36
C ASN A 106 2.36 -13.51 15.01
N LEU A 107 1.58 -12.57 14.47
CA LEU A 107 0.23 -12.27 14.96
C LEU A 107 -0.73 -13.45 14.78
N LEU A 108 -0.66 -14.16 13.65
CA LEU A 108 -1.49 -15.35 13.42
C LEU A 108 -1.06 -16.50 14.33
N GLN A 109 0.24 -16.70 14.55
CA GLN A 109 0.75 -17.70 15.49
C GLN A 109 0.26 -17.41 16.91
N PHE A 110 0.33 -16.16 17.37
CA PHE A 110 -0.19 -15.76 18.68
C PHE A 110 -1.69 -16.04 18.85
N TYR A 111 -2.51 -15.81 17.83
CA TYR A 111 -3.94 -16.13 17.90
C TYR A 111 -4.20 -17.63 17.93
N ASN A 112 -3.44 -18.42 17.17
CA ASN A 112 -3.54 -19.88 17.21
C ASN A 112 -3.15 -20.40 18.60
N GLU A 113 -2.00 -19.99 19.14
CA GLU A 113 -1.53 -20.38 20.49
C GLU A 113 -2.48 -19.97 21.63
N MET A 114 -3.39 -19.02 21.41
CA MET A 114 -4.39 -18.56 22.38
C MET A 114 -5.75 -19.27 22.24
N TYR A 115 -6.02 -19.96 21.13
CA TYR A 115 -7.33 -20.54 20.82
C TYR A 115 -7.32 -22.01 20.34
N ASP A 116 -6.14 -22.62 20.12
CA ASP A 116 -5.93 -24.06 19.91
C ASP A 116 -5.90 -24.85 21.25
#